data_AF-A0A641AD94-F1
#
_entry.id   AF-A0A641AD94-F1
#
_cell.length_a   1.000
_cell.length_b   1.000
_cell.length_c   1.000
_cell.angle_alpha   90.00
_cell.angle_beta   90.00
_cell.angle_gamma   90.00
#
_symmetry.space_group_name_H-M   'P 1'
#
loop_
_entity.id
_entity.type
_entity.pdbx_description
1 polymer ?
#
loop_
_entity_poly.entity_id
_entity_poly.type
_entity_poly.pdbx_seq_one_letter_code
_entity_poly.pdbx_strand_id
1 'polypeptide(L)'
;MIKWVLVLVIGVAVILIGSAGRIPFTEKSLALSETTQQKAAEDHTPALSRSQALSRVKTWISENCASGPKYLLNKSQFDATWMRMPRTDDHHVRGYNEWTINDQVSGAMWRFYEDTGEIVTAKGDC
;
A
#
# COMPACT_ATOMS: atom_id res chain seq x y z
N MET A 1 16.65 50.63 36.28
CA MET A 1 16.67 50.32 34.83
C MET A 1 17.65 49.20 34.46
N ILE A 2 18.89 49.17 34.99
CA ILE A 2 19.90 48.12 34.71
C ILE A 2 19.45 46.67 34.97
N LYS A 3 18.65 46.41 36.01
CA LYS A 3 18.16 45.04 36.33
C LYS A 3 17.27 44.45 35.24
N TRP A 4 16.45 45.28 34.57
CA TRP A 4 15.55 44.82 33.51
C TRP A 4 16.28 44.55 32.19
N VAL A 5 17.37 45.29 31.92
CA VAL A 5 18.25 45.03 30.77
C VAL A 5 18.94 43.67 30.90
N LEU A 6 19.38 43.31 32.12
CA LEU A 6 20.01 42.01 32.37
C LEU A 6 19.06 40.84 32.10
N VAL A 7 17.78 40.98 32.49
CA VAL A 7 16.74 39.97 32.25
C VAL A 7 16.47 39.79 30.75
N LEU A 8 16.44 40.89 29.99
CA LEU A 8 16.28 40.86 28.54
C LEU A 8 17.46 40.16 27.85
N VAL A 9 18.70 40.44 28.26
CA VAL A 9 19.89 39.82 27.68
C VAL A 9 19.93 38.32 27.95
N ILE A 10 19.59 37.89 29.17
CA ILE A 10 19.53 36.47 29.52
C ILE A 10 18.41 35.77 28.75
N GLY A 11 17.23 36.39 28.62
CA GLY A 11 16.12 35.85 27.84
C GLY A 11 16.49 35.64 26.37
N VAL A 12 17.15 36.62 25.75
CA VAL A 12 17.61 36.53 24.35
C VAL A 12 18.69 35.44 24.20
N ALA A 13 19.61 35.31 25.16
CA ALA A 13 20.63 34.26 25.14
C ALA A 13 20.01 32.84 25.20
N VAL A 14 18.98 32.62 26.02
CA VAL A 14 18.28 31.32 26.11
C VAL A 14 17.55 31.00 24.79
N ILE A 15 16.90 31.98 24.16
CA ILE A 15 16.20 31.79 22.88
C ILE A 15 17.21 31.50 21.75
N LEU A 16 18.37 32.17 21.74
CA LEU A 16 19.42 31.92 20.76
C LEU A 16 20.05 30.54 20.92
N ILE A 17 20.29 30.07 22.15
CA ILE A 17 20.81 28.72 22.40
C ILE A 17 19.75 27.65 22.07
N GLY A 18 18.48 27.90 22.38
CA GLY A 18 17.38 26.99 22.04
C GLY A 18 17.08 26.90 20.53
N SER A 19 17.33 27.97 19.77
CA SER A 19 17.15 27.99 18.31
C SER A 19 18.39 27.53 17.52
N ALA A 20 19.59 27.72 18.07
CA ALA A 20 20.83 27.16 17.52
C ALA A 20 21.06 25.69 17.92
N GLY A 21 20.36 25.22 18.95
CA GLY A 21 20.15 23.81 19.24
C GLY A 21 19.33 23.16 18.14
N ARG A 22 19.92 23.00 16.96
CA ARG A 22 19.55 21.94 16.03
C ARG A 22 19.61 20.65 16.84
N ILE A 23 18.48 20.22 17.38
CA ILE A 23 18.29 18.82 17.71
C ILE A 23 18.68 18.12 16.41
N PRO A 24 19.77 17.33 16.40
CA PRO A 24 19.98 16.48 15.27
C PRO A 24 18.89 15.42 15.44
N PHE A 25 17.70 15.71 14.95
CA PHE A 25 17.04 14.74 14.10
C PHE A 25 18.02 14.56 12.94
N THR A 26 19.13 13.86 13.20
CA THR A 26 19.64 12.94 12.23
C THR A 26 18.39 12.12 11.96
N GLU A 27 17.80 12.36 10.81
CA GLU A 27 17.24 11.25 10.07
C GLU A 27 18.38 10.24 10.04
N LYS A 28 18.48 9.40 11.08
CA LYS A 28 18.94 8.05 10.90
C LYS A 28 17.90 7.51 9.95
N SER A 29 18.10 7.78 8.66
CA SER A 29 17.85 6.80 7.64
C SER A 29 18.44 5.54 8.26
N LEU A 30 17.56 4.69 8.78
CA LEU A 30 17.94 3.37 9.22
C LEU A 30 18.55 2.82 7.95
N ALA A 31 19.89 2.86 7.88
CA ALA A 31 20.63 2.35 6.75
C ALA A 31 20.39 0.85 6.81
N LEU A 32 19.25 0.44 6.25
CA LEU A 32 18.94 -0.94 5.96
C LEU A 32 20.13 -1.36 5.10
N SER A 33 20.91 -2.31 5.61
CA SER A 33 21.99 -2.90 4.84
C SER A 33 21.46 -3.32 3.48
N GLU A 34 22.30 -3.33 2.44
CA GLU A 34 21.88 -3.76 1.10
C GLU A 34 21.15 -5.12 1.14
N THR A 35 21.59 -6.02 2.02
CA THR A 35 20.94 -7.31 2.29
C THR A 35 19.50 -7.17 2.80
N THR A 36 19.23 -6.19 3.68
CA THR A 36 17.88 -5.96 4.23
C THR A 36 16.99 -5.26 3.20
N GLN A 37 17.56 -4.37 2.39
CA GLN A 37 16.84 -3.75 1.28
C GLN A 37 16.49 -4.76 0.19
N GLN A 38 17.42 -5.65 -0.18
CA GLN A 38 17.20 -6.73 -1.13
C GLN A 38 16.16 -7.72 -0.61
N LYS A 39 16.31 -8.16 0.65
CA LYS A 39 15.33 -9.07 1.25
C LYS A 39 13.94 -8.43 1.36
N ALA A 40 13.86 -7.15 1.67
CA ALA A 40 12.59 -6.41 1.64
C ALA A 40 12.05 -6.29 0.21
N ALA A 41 12.89 -6.03 -0.79
CA ALA A 41 12.46 -5.95 -2.19
C ALA A 41 11.91 -7.31 -2.68
N GLU A 42 12.61 -8.41 -2.40
CA GLU A 42 12.15 -9.78 -2.70
C GLU A 42 10.80 -10.06 -2.03
N ASP A 43 10.70 -9.73 -0.75
CA ASP A 43 9.50 -9.89 0.06
C ASP A 43 8.33 -9.01 -0.38
N HIS A 44 8.60 -7.87 -1.04
CA HIS A 44 7.60 -6.90 -1.51
C HIS A 44 7.40 -6.94 -3.04
N THR A 45 7.88 -8.00 -3.69
CA THR A 45 7.68 -8.19 -5.13
C THR A 45 6.59 -9.24 -5.37
N PRO A 46 5.53 -8.90 -6.14
CA PRO A 46 4.53 -9.89 -6.51
C PRO A 46 5.11 -10.97 -7.42
N ALA A 47 4.60 -12.20 -7.31
CA ALA A 47 5.03 -13.30 -8.19
C ALA A 47 4.54 -13.10 -9.63
N LEU A 48 3.37 -12.47 -9.80
CA LEU A 48 2.78 -12.15 -11.09
C LEU A 48 2.94 -10.67 -11.42
N SER A 49 3.00 -10.36 -12.71
CA SER A 49 2.88 -8.96 -13.14
C SER A 49 1.43 -8.49 -13.00
N ARG A 50 1.26 -7.17 -12.88
CA ARG A 50 -0.07 -6.54 -12.82
C ARG A 50 -0.97 -6.94 -14.00
N SER A 51 -0.41 -7.05 -15.21
CA SER A 51 -1.17 -7.45 -16.40
C SER A 51 -1.58 -8.92 -16.36
N GLN A 52 -0.75 -9.80 -15.81
CA GLN A 52 -1.09 -11.21 -15.61
C GLN A 52 -2.20 -11.37 -14.57
N ALA A 53 -2.12 -10.68 -13.44
CA ALA A 53 -3.18 -10.69 -12.43
C ALA A 53 -4.52 -10.20 -13.00
N LEU A 54 -4.50 -9.08 -13.73
CA LEU A 54 -5.68 -8.55 -14.44
C LEU A 54 -6.24 -9.55 -15.45
N SER A 55 -5.38 -10.22 -16.22
CA SER A 55 -5.81 -11.21 -17.20
C SER A 55 -6.49 -12.40 -16.52
N ARG A 56 -5.91 -12.92 -15.44
CA ARG A 56 -6.48 -14.07 -14.71
C ARG A 56 -7.86 -13.77 -14.15
N VAL A 57 -8.02 -12.61 -13.51
CA VAL A 57 -9.32 -12.22 -12.96
C VAL A 57 -10.34 -11.99 -14.07
N LYS A 58 -9.97 -11.36 -15.19
CA LYS A 58 -10.88 -11.18 -16.33
C LYS A 58 -11.34 -12.51 -16.94
N THR A 59 -10.42 -13.48 -17.09
CA THR A 59 -10.75 -14.83 -17.53
C THR A 59 -11.70 -15.50 -16.54
N TRP A 60 -11.39 -15.44 -15.25
CA TRP A 60 -12.26 -16.02 -14.21
C TRP A 60 -13.66 -15.41 -14.22
N ILE A 61 -13.79 -14.08 -14.34
CA ILE A 61 -15.08 -13.40 -14.46
C ILE A 61 -15.86 -13.91 -15.68
N SER A 62 -15.20 -14.12 -16.82
CA SER A 62 -15.87 -14.61 -18.02
C SER A 62 -16.36 -16.06 -17.91
N GLU A 63 -15.67 -16.88 -17.11
CA GLU A 63 -15.95 -18.31 -16.97
C GLU A 63 -16.91 -18.61 -15.81
N ASN A 64 -16.88 -17.80 -14.74
CA ASN A 64 -17.55 -18.12 -13.47
C ASN A 64 -18.65 -17.14 -13.08
N CYS A 65 -18.72 -15.94 -13.68
CA CYS A 65 -19.73 -14.93 -13.32
C CYS A 65 -20.79 -14.80 -14.41
N ALA A 66 -22.06 -15.05 -14.07
CA ALA A 66 -23.18 -14.86 -15.00
C ALA A 66 -23.33 -13.38 -15.44
N SER A 67 -23.03 -12.46 -14.53
CA SER A 67 -22.93 -11.02 -14.74
C SER A 67 -21.65 -10.57 -15.45
N GLY A 68 -20.72 -11.48 -15.78
CA GLY A 68 -19.41 -11.18 -16.35
C GLY A 68 -19.42 -10.20 -17.54
N PRO A 69 -20.35 -10.31 -18.51
CA PRO A 69 -20.44 -9.36 -19.61
C PRO A 69 -20.59 -7.89 -19.17
N LYS A 70 -21.31 -7.61 -18.08
CA LYS A 70 -21.50 -6.25 -17.54
C LYS A 70 -20.17 -5.60 -17.17
N TYR A 71 -19.27 -6.36 -16.56
CA TYR A 71 -17.96 -5.90 -16.10
C TYR A 71 -16.93 -5.88 -17.22
N LEU A 72 -16.97 -6.88 -18.10
CA LEU A 72 -15.98 -7.06 -19.15
C LEU A 72 -16.19 -6.15 -20.37
N LEU A 73 -17.24 -5.32 -20.40
CA LEU A 73 -17.44 -4.30 -21.44
C LEU A 73 -16.33 -3.23 -21.43
N ASN A 74 -15.86 -2.83 -20.25
CA ASN A 74 -14.87 -1.75 -20.08
C ASN A 74 -13.54 -2.26 -19.51
N LYS A 75 -12.92 -3.24 -20.19
CA LYS A 75 -11.69 -3.92 -19.71
C LYS A 75 -10.51 -2.99 -19.40
N SER A 76 -10.44 -1.81 -20.02
CA SER A 76 -9.37 -0.83 -19.79
C SER A 76 -9.48 -0.12 -18.45
N GLN A 77 -10.64 -0.16 -17.80
CA GLN A 77 -10.91 0.55 -16.54
C GLN A 77 -10.69 -0.33 -15.30
N PHE A 78 -10.07 -1.49 -15.47
CA PHE A 78 -9.70 -2.32 -14.34
C PHE A 78 -8.37 -1.84 -13.76
N ASP A 79 -8.38 -1.52 -12.48
CA ASP A 79 -7.17 -1.30 -11.70
C ASP A 79 -6.79 -2.57 -10.94
N ALA A 80 -5.51 -2.71 -10.63
CA ALA A 80 -5.01 -3.85 -9.86
C ALA A 80 -3.91 -3.38 -8.92
N THR A 81 -4.12 -3.60 -7.64
CA THR A 81 -3.20 -3.27 -6.55
C THR A 81 -2.77 -4.55 -5.86
N TRP A 82 -1.47 -4.71 -5.64
CA TRP A 82 -0.95 -5.85 -4.90
C TRP A 82 -0.69 -5.48 -3.45
N MET A 83 -0.93 -6.43 -2.54
CA MET A 83 -0.55 -6.32 -1.15
C MET A 83 -0.07 -7.64 -0.57
N ARG A 84 0.89 -7.51 0.35
CA ARG A 84 1.34 -8.61 1.22
C ARG A 84 0.61 -8.53 2.56
N MET A 85 0.26 -9.69 3.10
CA MET A 85 -0.48 -9.90 4.35
C MET A 85 -1.77 -9.06 4.42
N PRO A 86 -2.77 -9.37 3.58
CA PRO A 86 -4.06 -8.67 3.61
C PRO A 86 -4.68 -8.73 5.01
N ARG A 87 -5.14 -7.56 5.52
CA ARG A 87 -5.62 -7.40 6.91
C ARG A 87 -7.08 -7.79 7.14
N THR A 88 -7.89 -7.84 6.10
CA THR A 88 -9.32 -8.17 6.22
C THR A 88 -9.46 -9.66 6.44
N ASP A 89 -10.39 -10.17 7.25
CA ASP A 89 -10.80 -11.59 7.31
C ASP A 89 -12.11 -11.78 6.53
N ASP A 90 -12.13 -12.70 5.56
CA ASP A 90 -13.29 -12.98 4.70
C ASP A 90 -13.61 -14.48 4.60
N HIS A 91 -13.04 -15.30 5.49
CA HIS A 91 -13.31 -16.75 5.57
C HIS A 91 -12.91 -17.61 4.34
N HIS A 92 -12.07 -17.10 3.44
CA HIS A 92 -11.54 -17.84 2.29
C HIS A 92 -10.16 -18.49 2.54
N VAL A 93 -9.73 -19.40 1.65
CA VAL A 93 -8.40 -20.04 1.73
C VAL A 93 -7.36 -19.06 1.18
N ARG A 94 -6.85 -18.22 2.09
CA ARG A 94 -6.00 -17.10 1.73
C ARG A 94 -4.55 -17.48 1.54
N GLY A 95 -3.94 -16.80 0.58
CA GLY A 95 -2.51 -16.56 0.53
C GLY A 95 -2.08 -15.37 1.39
N TYR A 96 -0.78 -15.24 1.59
CA TYR A 96 -0.17 -14.02 2.12
C TYR A 96 -0.05 -12.94 1.04
N ASN A 97 -0.19 -13.28 -0.24
CA ASN A 97 -0.02 -12.36 -1.35
C ASN A 97 -1.35 -12.20 -2.09
N GLU A 98 -1.89 -10.98 -2.12
CA GLU A 98 -3.20 -10.67 -2.69
C GLU A 98 -3.09 -9.58 -3.76
N TRP A 99 -3.73 -9.80 -4.89
CA TRP A 99 -4.11 -8.76 -5.83
C TRP A 99 -5.56 -8.35 -5.59
N THR A 100 -5.80 -7.08 -5.31
CA THR A 100 -7.12 -6.48 -5.35
C THR A 100 -7.35 -5.87 -6.75
N ILE A 101 -8.34 -6.39 -7.47
CA ILE A 101 -8.72 -5.93 -8.81
C ILE A 101 -10.03 -5.17 -8.68
N ASN A 102 -10.09 -3.94 -9.18
CA ASN A 102 -11.28 -3.09 -9.08
C ASN A 102 -11.68 -2.57 -10.47
N ASP A 103 -12.95 -2.74 -10.83
CA ASP A 103 -13.54 -2.05 -11.97
C ASP A 103 -13.90 -0.61 -11.56
N GLN A 104 -13.21 0.37 -12.12
CA GLN A 104 -13.39 1.78 -11.78
C GLN A 104 -14.77 2.34 -12.19
N VAL A 105 -15.50 1.66 -13.09
CA VAL A 105 -16.85 2.10 -13.51
C VAL A 105 -17.90 1.66 -12.51
N SER A 106 -17.99 0.35 -12.25
CA SER A 106 -19.03 -0.23 -11.40
C SER A 106 -18.65 -0.22 -9.92
N GLY A 107 -17.35 -0.06 -9.61
CA GLY A 107 -16.80 -0.23 -8.27
C GLY A 107 -16.86 -1.68 -7.77
N ALA A 108 -17.03 -2.65 -8.68
CA ALA A 108 -16.92 -4.07 -8.38
C ALA A 108 -15.47 -4.47 -8.13
N MET A 109 -15.26 -5.40 -7.21
CA MET A 109 -13.95 -5.75 -6.69
C MET A 109 -13.80 -7.25 -6.58
N TRP A 110 -12.64 -7.74 -6.99
CA TRP A 110 -12.21 -9.12 -6.85
C TRP A 110 -10.88 -9.17 -6.12
N ARG A 111 -10.72 -10.21 -5.29
CA ARG A 111 -9.46 -10.55 -4.64
C ARG A 111 -8.90 -11.78 -5.30
N PHE A 112 -7.64 -11.73 -5.67
CA PHE A 112 -6.91 -12.85 -6.23
C PHE A 112 -5.72 -13.18 -5.33
N TYR A 113 -5.74 -14.36 -4.73
CA TYR A 113 -4.69 -14.85 -3.84
C TYR A 113 -3.62 -15.58 -4.65
N GLU A 114 -2.41 -15.04 -4.75
CA GLU A 114 -1.35 -15.61 -5.60
C GLU A 114 -0.94 -17.02 -5.12
N ASP A 115 -0.88 -17.22 -3.81
CA ASP A 115 -0.36 -18.46 -3.22
C ASP A 115 -1.31 -19.65 -3.42
N THR A 116 -2.62 -19.39 -3.49
CA THR A 116 -3.65 -20.44 -3.60
C THR A 116 -4.29 -20.49 -4.98
N GLY A 117 -4.18 -19.42 -5.76
CA GLY A 117 -4.86 -19.26 -7.04
C GLY A 117 -6.34 -18.89 -6.91
N GLU A 118 -6.86 -18.76 -5.68
CA GLU A 118 -8.27 -18.47 -5.43
C GLU A 118 -8.64 -17.05 -5.85
N ILE A 119 -9.79 -16.91 -6.51
CA ILE A 119 -10.38 -15.62 -6.88
C ILE A 119 -11.74 -15.50 -6.21
N VAL A 120 -11.93 -14.41 -5.47
CA VAL A 120 -13.14 -14.14 -4.70
C VAL A 120 -13.76 -12.83 -5.16
N THR A 121 -15.07 -12.80 -5.36
CA THR A 121 -15.83 -11.57 -5.59
C THR A 121 -16.05 -10.87 -4.25
N ALA A 122 -15.28 -9.83 -3.98
CA ALA A 122 -15.41 -9.05 -2.74
C ALA A 122 -16.54 -8.02 -2.81
N LYS A 123 -16.83 -7.49 -4.00
CA LYS A 123 -17.94 -6.56 -4.24
C LYS A 123 -18.45 -6.71 -5.67
N GLY A 124 -19.76 -6.77 -5.83
CA GLY A 124 -20.42 -6.97 -7.12
C GLY A 124 -21.24 -8.25 -7.13
N ASP A 125 -22.00 -8.44 -8.19
CA ASP A 125 -22.69 -9.69 -8.48
C ASP A 125 -21.79 -10.59 -9.32
N CYS A 126 -21.56 -11.81 -8.85
CA CYS A 126 -21.13 -13.00 -9.58
C CYS A 126 -21.99 -14.14 -9.00
#